data_AF-A0AAW3T0D6-F1
#
_entry.id   AF-A0AAW3T0D6-F1
#
_cell.length_a   1.000
_cell.length_b   1.000
_cell.length_c   1.000
_cell.angle_alpha   90.00
_cell.angle_beta   90.00
_cell.angle_gamma   90.00
#
_symmetry.space_group_name_H-M   'P 1'
#
loop_
_entity.id
_entity.type
_entity.pdbx_description
1 polymer ?
#
loop_
_entity_poly.entity_id
_entity_poly.type
_entity_poly.pdbx_seq_one_letter_code
_entity_poly.pdbx_strand_id
1 'polypeptide(L)'
;MNERTWSRGRVLDLVFLLGIALKGLDGAVELLLGLPLLVLRPAQVLGIARALTAGELREDPHDLLAHVLLHGAASLSADATVVAAVYLVVHGAVKLGILAALFRGTARVYPWAIVALSGFLVWQGYQLATGPTVGIAALTVFDAVVIALTWREWRRHRGLRDAWRSVVGRAAAPSAPPARDDTAALVRPTRVSRGS
;
A
#
# COMPACT_ATOMS: atom_id res chain seq x y z
N MET A 1 -23.60 -9.20 21.59
CA MET A 1 -22.62 -9.72 20.60
C MET A 1 -21.94 -8.51 19.98
N ASN A 2 -20.65 -8.26 20.29
CA ASN A 2 -20.06 -6.92 20.34
C ASN A 2 -19.74 -6.27 18.98
N GLU A 3 -20.22 -5.04 18.78
CA GLU A 3 -19.92 -4.16 17.63
C GLU A 3 -18.41 -3.79 17.50
N ARG A 4 -17.64 -3.89 18.60
CA ARG A 4 -16.21 -3.54 18.65
C ARG A 4 -15.28 -4.47 17.87
N THR A 5 -15.65 -5.74 17.65
CA THR A 5 -14.80 -6.70 16.92
C THR A 5 -14.84 -6.48 15.41
N TRP A 6 -15.97 -6.00 14.89
CA TRP A 6 -16.18 -5.72 13.47
C TRP A 6 -15.39 -4.49 12.97
N SER A 7 -15.18 -3.46 13.81
CA SER A 7 -14.36 -2.30 13.42
C SER A 7 -12.88 -2.66 13.34
N ARG A 8 -12.36 -3.43 14.30
CA ARG A 8 -10.95 -3.84 14.35
C ARG A 8 -10.55 -4.70 13.17
N GLY A 9 -11.39 -5.68 12.78
CA GLY A 9 -11.12 -6.52 11.61
C GLY A 9 -10.91 -5.70 10.34
N ARG A 10 -11.78 -4.70 10.12
CA ARG A 10 -11.68 -3.77 8.99
C ARG A 10 -10.47 -2.86 9.03
N VAL A 11 -10.13 -2.29 10.19
CA VAL A 11 -8.93 -1.43 10.30
C VAL A 11 -7.69 -2.23 9.91
N LEU A 12 -7.63 -3.49 10.34
CA LEU A 12 -6.51 -4.36 9.99
C LEU A 12 -6.52 -4.74 8.49
N ASP A 13 -7.69 -4.97 7.90
CA ASP A 13 -7.84 -5.19 6.45
C ASP A 13 -7.44 -3.93 5.66
N LEU A 14 -7.80 -2.72 6.13
CA LEU A 14 -7.42 -1.44 5.52
C LEU A 14 -5.91 -1.18 5.63
N VAL A 15 -5.31 -1.37 6.81
CA VAL A 15 -3.87 -1.22 7.00
C VAL A 15 -3.10 -2.23 6.16
N PHE A 16 -3.61 -3.47 6.04
CA PHE A 16 -3.04 -4.47 5.15
C PHE A 16 -3.10 -4.03 3.68
N LEU A 17 -4.27 -3.60 3.20
CA LEU A 17 -4.45 -3.11 1.82
C LEU A 17 -3.57 -1.90 1.52
N LEU A 18 -3.59 -0.90 2.40
CA LEU A 18 -2.74 0.28 2.27
C LEU A 18 -1.26 -0.10 2.31
N GLY A 19 -0.90 -1.03 3.19
CA GLY A 19 0.46 -1.57 3.33
C GLY A 19 0.99 -2.19 2.04
N ILE A 20 0.18 -3.06 1.43
CA ILE A 20 0.50 -3.73 0.18
C ILE A 20 0.45 -2.75 -1.01
N ALA A 21 -0.50 -1.81 -1.03
CA ALA A 21 -0.61 -0.80 -2.08
C ALA A 21 0.60 0.14 -2.09
N LEU A 22 1.06 0.60 -0.92
CA LEU A 22 2.25 1.43 -0.79
C LEU A 22 3.50 0.70 -1.28
N LYS A 23 3.67 -0.58 -0.93
CA LYS A 23 4.77 -1.41 -1.49
C LYS A 23 4.67 -1.59 -3.01
N GLY A 24 3.45 -1.72 -3.53
CA GLY A 24 3.19 -1.79 -4.96
C GLY A 24 3.58 -0.51 -5.69
N LEU A 25 3.18 0.64 -5.14
CA LEU A 25 3.54 1.96 -5.67
C LEU A 25 5.05 2.17 -5.64
N ASP A 26 5.68 1.87 -4.52
CA ASP A 26 7.14 1.93 -4.35
C ASP A 26 7.86 1.09 -5.41
N GLY A 27 7.46 -0.17 -5.59
CA GLY A 27 8.04 -1.03 -6.63
C GLY A 27 7.78 -0.55 -8.06
N ALA A 28 6.65 0.11 -8.32
CA ALA A 28 6.36 0.71 -9.62
C ALA A 28 7.27 1.93 -9.89
N VAL A 29 7.46 2.80 -8.90
CA VAL A 29 8.39 3.94 -8.98
C VAL A 29 9.81 3.44 -9.20
N GLU A 30 10.24 2.41 -8.47
CA GLU A 30 11.56 1.79 -8.66
C GLU A 30 11.77 1.27 -10.08
N LEU A 31 10.78 0.62 -10.69
CA LEU A 31 10.89 0.17 -12.09
C LEU A 31 10.89 1.32 -13.10
N LEU A 32 10.07 2.34 -12.87
CA LEU A 32 10.01 3.53 -13.71
C LEU A 32 11.33 4.31 -13.70
N LEU A 33 12.01 4.34 -12.56
CA LEU A 33 13.32 4.98 -12.44
C LEU A 33 14.47 4.05 -12.86
N GLY A 34 14.41 2.77 -12.52
CA GLY A 34 15.47 1.80 -12.74
C GLY A 34 15.63 1.35 -14.19
N LEU A 35 14.53 1.13 -14.92
CA LEU A 35 14.58 0.65 -16.30
C LEU A 35 15.29 1.65 -17.24
N PRO A 36 14.99 2.97 -17.21
CA PRO A 36 15.74 3.94 -18.00
C PRO A 36 17.23 4.01 -17.64
N LEU A 37 17.58 3.82 -16.36
CA LEU A 37 18.99 3.85 -15.92
C LEU A 37 19.84 2.73 -16.55
N LEU A 38 19.24 1.66 -17.08
CA LEU A 38 19.97 0.62 -17.80
C LEU A 38 20.57 1.11 -19.14
N VAL A 39 20.02 2.19 -19.72
CA VAL A 39 20.46 2.73 -21.01
C VAL A 39 21.01 4.15 -20.92
N LEU A 40 20.64 4.90 -19.88
CA LEU A 40 21.09 6.27 -19.67
C LEU A 40 22.52 6.32 -19.15
N ARG A 41 23.30 7.26 -19.70
CA ARG A 41 24.61 7.62 -19.16
C ARG A 41 24.45 8.57 -17.97
N PRO A 42 25.38 8.58 -17.00
CA PRO A 42 25.30 9.47 -15.83
C PRO A 42 25.05 10.94 -16.18
N ALA A 43 25.69 11.44 -17.24
CA ALA A 43 25.49 12.82 -17.72
C ALA A 43 24.04 13.09 -18.19
N GLN A 44 23.38 12.09 -18.79
CA GLN A 44 21.97 12.22 -19.19
C GLN A 44 21.04 12.22 -17.99
N VAL A 45 21.33 11.38 -16.98
CA VAL A 45 20.58 11.34 -15.72
C VAL A 45 20.67 12.70 -15.01
N LEU A 46 21.87 13.27 -14.91
CA LEU A 46 22.07 14.60 -14.35
C LEU A 46 21.36 15.70 -15.16
N GLY A 47 21.36 15.60 -16.49
CA GLY A 47 20.62 16.50 -17.36
C GLY A 47 19.11 16.47 -17.11
N ILE A 48 18.53 15.28 -16.96
CA ILE A 48 17.12 15.09 -16.62
C ILE A 48 16.82 15.63 -15.23
N ALA A 49 17.65 15.33 -14.23
CA ALA A 49 17.49 15.85 -12.87
C ALA A 49 17.46 17.38 -12.87
N ARG A 50 18.40 18.04 -13.57
CA ARG A 50 18.41 19.49 -13.73
C ARG A 50 17.15 20.04 -14.39
N ALA A 51 16.65 19.37 -15.43
CA ALA A 51 15.44 19.80 -16.12
C ALA A 51 14.20 19.73 -15.20
N LEU A 52 14.09 18.65 -14.42
CA LEU A 52 12.98 18.45 -13.48
C LEU A 52 13.02 19.42 -12.29
N THR A 53 14.20 19.74 -11.78
CA THR A 53 14.36 20.57 -10.58
C THR A 53 14.52 22.06 -10.87
N ALA A 54 14.79 22.46 -12.12
CA ALA A 54 14.97 23.86 -12.48
C ALA A 54 13.72 24.72 -12.25
N GLY A 55 12.52 24.14 -12.31
CA GLY A 55 11.26 24.81 -11.97
C GLY A 55 11.19 25.13 -10.48
N GLU A 56 11.26 24.08 -9.65
CA GLU A 56 11.18 24.16 -8.19
C GLU A 56 12.25 25.09 -7.62
N LEU A 57 13.51 24.99 -8.05
CA LEU A 57 14.59 25.82 -7.52
C LEU A 57 14.50 27.31 -7.93
N ARG A 58 13.72 27.63 -8.97
CA ARG A 58 13.41 29.02 -9.31
C ARG A 58 12.35 29.60 -8.39
N GLU A 59 11.42 28.77 -7.90
CA GLU A 59 10.34 29.18 -7.01
C GLU A 59 10.79 29.15 -5.54
N ASP A 60 11.39 28.04 -5.09
CA ASP A 60 12.02 27.88 -3.79
C ASP A 60 13.48 27.38 -3.94
N PRO A 61 14.47 28.27 -3.73
CA PRO A 61 15.89 27.92 -3.75
C PRO A 61 16.32 26.94 -2.67
N HIS A 62 15.47 26.56 -1.71
CA HIS A 62 15.78 25.62 -0.64
C HIS A 62 14.96 24.32 -0.73
N ASP A 63 14.29 24.05 -1.86
CA ASP A 63 13.50 22.83 -2.03
C ASP A 63 14.36 21.58 -1.78
N LEU A 64 14.00 20.80 -0.75
CA LEU A 64 14.80 19.67 -0.30
C LEU A 64 14.83 18.54 -1.35
N LEU A 65 13.72 18.29 -2.03
CA LEU A 65 13.62 17.21 -3.01
C LEU A 65 14.50 17.52 -4.22
N ALA A 66 14.48 18.76 -4.70
CA ALA A 66 15.30 19.23 -5.79
C ALA A 66 16.80 19.07 -5.50
N HIS A 67 17.25 19.44 -4.30
CA HIS A 67 18.65 19.27 -3.91
C HIS A 67 19.05 17.80 -3.79
N VAL A 68 18.20 16.96 -3.20
CA VAL A 68 18.46 15.52 -3.07
C VAL A 68 18.57 14.86 -4.45
N LEU A 69 17.66 15.17 -5.38
CA LEU A 69 17.68 14.64 -6.73
C LEU A 69 18.93 15.09 -7.51
N LEU A 70 19.27 16.37 -7.44
CA LEU A 70 20.47 16.90 -8.10
C LEU A 70 21.76 16.31 -7.53
N HIS A 71 21.89 16.27 -6.21
CA HIS A 71 23.08 15.74 -5.56
C HIS A 71 23.26 14.24 -5.84
N GLY A 72 22.16 13.48 -5.74
CA GLY A 72 22.13 12.07 -6.09
C GLY A 72 22.59 11.85 -7.53
N ALA A 73 21.96 12.53 -8.50
CA ALA A 73 22.32 12.40 -9.91
C ALA A 73 23.76 12.85 -10.22
N ALA A 74 24.28 13.88 -9.54
CA ALA A 74 25.64 14.36 -9.71
C ALA A 74 26.71 13.40 -9.16
N SER A 75 26.35 12.57 -8.17
CA SER A 75 27.24 11.59 -7.55
C SER A 75 27.38 10.28 -8.34
N LEU A 76 26.58 10.09 -9.40
CA LEU A 76 26.56 8.85 -10.18
C LEU A 76 27.81 8.71 -11.05
N SER A 77 28.61 7.68 -10.77
CA SER A 77 29.57 7.14 -11.73
C SER A 77 28.91 6.15 -12.70
N ALA A 78 29.60 5.73 -13.76
CA ALA A 78 29.09 4.73 -14.70
C ALA A 78 28.77 3.41 -14.00
N ASP A 79 29.71 2.89 -13.20
CA ASP A 79 29.52 1.65 -12.44
C ASP A 79 28.40 1.79 -11.40
N ALA A 80 28.36 2.92 -10.67
CA ALA A 80 27.31 3.18 -9.70
C ALA A 80 25.93 3.27 -10.35
N THR A 81 25.83 3.80 -11.58
CA THR A 81 24.57 3.87 -12.34
C THR A 81 24.07 2.48 -12.70
N VAL A 82 24.95 1.59 -13.18
CA VAL A 82 24.56 0.21 -13.49
C VAL A 82 24.13 -0.54 -12.24
N VAL A 83 24.88 -0.41 -11.14
CA VAL A 83 24.52 -1.03 -9.85
C VAL A 83 23.17 -0.50 -9.35
N ALA A 84 22.95 0.82 -9.39
CA ALA A 84 21.68 1.43 -9.00
C ALA A 84 20.52 0.97 -9.90
N ALA A 85 20.73 0.89 -11.21
CA ALA A 85 19.72 0.43 -12.16
C ALA A 85 19.31 -1.02 -11.88
N VAL A 86 20.28 -1.92 -11.74
CA VAL A 86 20.03 -3.34 -11.43
C VAL A 86 19.34 -3.47 -10.09
N TYR A 87 19.82 -2.76 -9.07
CA TYR A 87 19.21 -2.76 -7.75
C TYR A 87 17.73 -2.34 -7.80
N LEU A 88 17.43 -1.19 -8.43
CA LEU A 88 16.07 -0.67 -8.56
C LEU A 88 15.16 -1.61 -9.36
N VAL A 89 15.65 -2.16 -10.46
CA VAL A 89 14.87 -3.08 -11.30
C VAL A 89 14.56 -4.36 -10.54
N VAL A 90 15.53 -4.97 -9.88
CA VAL A 90 15.33 -6.19 -9.09
C VAL A 90 14.39 -5.91 -7.92
N HIS A 91 14.61 -4.83 -7.18
CA HIS A 91 13.74 -4.45 -6.06
C HIS A 91 12.29 -4.22 -6.51
N GLY A 92 12.08 -3.43 -7.55
CA GLY A 92 10.75 -3.13 -8.05
C GLY A 92 10.05 -4.35 -8.64
N ALA A 93 10.77 -5.19 -9.38
CA ALA A 93 10.23 -6.43 -9.92
C ALA A 93 9.81 -7.41 -8.81
N VAL A 94 10.59 -7.55 -7.75
CA VAL A 94 10.24 -8.41 -6.60
C VAL A 94 8.98 -7.88 -5.91
N LYS A 95 8.90 -6.56 -5.64
CA LYS A 95 7.73 -5.96 -4.98
C LYS A 95 6.45 -6.09 -5.82
N LEU A 96 6.52 -5.79 -7.11
CA LEU A 96 5.37 -6.01 -8.01
C LEU A 96 5.03 -7.49 -8.18
N GLY A 97 6.05 -8.34 -8.19
CA GLY A 97 5.91 -9.80 -8.18
C GLY A 97 5.06 -10.24 -6.98
N ILE A 98 5.41 -9.80 -5.77
CA ILE A 98 4.67 -10.05 -4.51
C ILE A 98 3.24 -9.52 -4.60
N LEU A 99 3.04 -8.30 -5.09
CA LEU A 99 1.70 -7.72 -5.24
C LEU A 99 0.83 -8.58 -6.16
N ALA A 100 1.34 -8.94 -7.35
CA ALA A 100 0.64 -9.79 -8.30
C ALA A 100 0.38 -11.19 -7.72
N ALA A 101 1.33 -11.70 -6.93
CA ALA A 101 1.23 -12.95 -6.20
C ALA A 101 0.05 -12.94 -5.19
N LEU A 102 0.01 -11.92 -4.32
CA LEU A 102 -1.03 -11.77 -3.31
C LEU A 102 -2.41 -11.51 -3.93
N PHE A 103 -2.46 -10.79 -5.06
CA PHE A 103 -3.70 -10.53 -5.79
C PHE A 103 -4.29 -11.80 -6.44
N ARG A 104 -3.44 -12.75 -6.86
CA ARG A 104 -3.89 -14.07 -7.34
C ARG A 104 -4.56 -14.92 -6.24
N GLY A 105 -4.32 -14.60 -4.97
CA GLY A 105 -5.08 -15.14 -3.84
C GLY A 105 -4.85 -16.63 -3.56
N THR A 106 -3.77 -17.24 -4.04
CA THR A 106 -3.50 -18.66 -3.79
C THR A 106 -2.73 -18.83 -2.47
N ALA A 107 -3.15 -19.76 -1.61
CA ALA A 107 -2.52 -19.98 -0.30
C ALA A 107 -1.04 -20.41 -0.38
N ARG A 108 -0.60 -20.93 -1.54
CA ARG A 108 0.80 -21.36 -1.77
C ARG A 108 1.76 -20.19 -1.96
N VAL A 109 1.24 -19.03 -2.35
CA VAL A 109 2.05 -17.87 -2.73
C VAL A 109 2.38 -16.98 -1.51
N TYR A 110 1.56 -17.02 -0.46
CA TYR A 110 1.76 -16.25 0.77
C TYR A 110 3.11 -16.55 1.46
N PRO A 111 3.56 -17.81 1.62
CA PRO A 111 4.88 -18.10 2.18
C PRO A 111 6.01 -17.42 1.41
N TRP A 112 5.97 -17.45 0.08
CA TRP A 112 6.99 -16.80 -0.77
C TRP A 112 6.97 -15.29 -0.62
N ALA A 113 5.79 -14.68 -0.57
CA ALA A 113 5.66 -13.26 -0.27
C ALA A 113 6.26 -12.89 1.09
N ILE A 114 5.99 -13.71 2.12
CA ILE A 114 6.51 -13.49 3.47
C ILE A 114 8.03 -13.63 3.52
N VAL A 115 8.60 -14.63 2.84
CA VAL A 115 10.06 -14.80 2.75
C VAL A 115 10.70 -13.58 2.07
N ALA A 116 10.16 -13.13 0.95
CA ALA A 116 10.70 -11.98 0.23
C ALA A 116 10.59 -10.67 1.04
N LEU A 117 9.44 -10.42 1.68
CA LEU A 117 9.25 -9.29 2.59
C LEU A 117 10.20 -9.35 3.79
N SER A 118 10.43 -10.54 4.34
CA SER A 118 11.36 -10.74 5.47
C SER A 118 12.80 -10.48 5.05
N GLY A 119 13.21 -10.87 3.84
CA GLY A 119 14.53 -10.53 3.29
C GLY A 119 14.74 -9.02 3.20
N PHE A 120 13.72 -8.28 2.74
CA PHE A 120 13.76 -6.82 2.73
C PHE A 120 13.83 -6.23 4.14
N LEU A 121 13.07 -6.77 5.09
CA LEU A 121 13.12 -6.36 6.50
C LEU A 121 14.50 -6.59 7.12
N VAL A 122 15.16 -7.71 6.81
CA VAL A 122 16.54 -7.99 7.28
C VAL A 122 17.53 -7.00 6.68
N TRP A 123 17.43 -6.72 5.38
CA TRP A 123 18.27 -5.71 4.73
C TRP A 123 18.06 -4.31 5.32
N GLN A 124 16.81 -3.92 5.57
CA GLN A 124 16.51 -2.67 6.28
C GLN A 124 17.06 -2.65 7.69
N GLY A 125 17.02 -3.78 8.41
CA GLY A 125 17.64 -3.93 9.73
C GLY A 125 19.15 -3.69 9.68
N TYR A 126 19.83 -4.19 8.65
CA TYR A 126 21.25 -3.90 8.41
C TYR A 126 21.50 -2.41 8.14
N GLN A 127 20.67 -1.78 7.30
CA GLN A 127 20.76 -0.34 7.03
C GLN A 127 20.53 0.48 8.30
N LEU A 128 19.55 0.09 9.12
CA LEU A 128 19.24 0.75 10.39
C LEU A 128 20.39 0.61 11.39
N ALA A 129 21.10 -0.53 11.38
CA ALA A 129 22.25 -0.76 12.26
C ALA A 129 23.51 0.02 11.83
N THR A 130 23.67 0.31 10.53
CA THR A 130 24.88 0.93 9.98
C THR A 130 24.73 2.43 9.72
N GLY A 131 23.51 2.91 9.51
CA GLY A 131 23.19 4.32 9.27
C GLY A 131 21.75 4.63 9.64
N PRO A 132 21.40 4.66 10.93
CA PRO A 132 20.03 4.83 11.36
C PRO A 132 19.48 6.20 10.94
N THR A 133 18.33 6.18 10.28
CA THR A 133 17.53 7.38 10.01
C THR A 133 16.10 7.14 10.45
N VAL A 134 15.39 8.21 10.82
CA VAL A 134 13.98 8.15 11.21
C VAL A 134 13.14 7.52 10.08
N GLY A 135 13.46 7.83 8.83
CA GLY A 135 12.79 7.26 7.66
C GLY A 135 12.96 5.75 7.56
N ILE A 136 14.20 5.24 7.66
CA ILE A 136 14.47 3.79 7.64
C ILE A 136 13.78 3.10 8.82
N ALA A 137 13.86 3.68 10.02
CA ALA A 137 13.22 3.11 11.21
C ALA A 137 11.68 2.98 11.04
N ALA A 138 11.03 4.05 10.57
CA ALA A 138 9.59 4.03 10.32
C ALA A 138 9.20 2.99 9.26
N LEU A 139 9.99 2.88 8.18
CA LEU A 139 9.75 1.92 7.11
C LEU A 139 9.95 0.47 7.58
N THR A 140 10.96 0.21 8.42
CA THR A 140 11.19 -1.11 9.04
C THR A 140 10.02 -1.54 9.92
N VAL A 141 9.53 -0.64 10.78
CA VAL A 141 8.35 -0.94 11.63
C VAL A 141 7.13 -1.22 10.76
N PHE A 142 6.90 -0.41 9.73
CA PHE A 142 5.81 -0.61 8.78
C PHE A 142 5.92 -1.96 8.07
N ASP A 143 7.12 -2.36 7.62
CA ASP A 143 7.34 -3.62 6.94
C ASP A 143 7.10 -4.83 7.84
N ALA A 144 7.52 -4.75 9.11
CA ALA A 144 7.20 -5.76 10.10
C ALA A 144 5.69 -5.93 10.31
N VAL A 145 4.94 -4.81 10.35
CA VAL A 145 3.47 -4.84 10.44
C VAL A 145 2.86 -5.50 9.20
N VAL A 146 3.31 -5.16 8.00
CA VAL A 146 2.81 -5.77 6.76
C VAL A 146 3.08 -7.27 6.72
N ILE A 147 4.27 -7.72 7.16
CA ILE A 147 4.59 -9.15 7.26
C ILE A 147 3.65 -9.86 8.25
N ALA A 148 3.45 -9.28 9.44
CA ALA A 148 2.56 -9.85 10.45
C ALA A 148 1.12 -9.97 9.95
N LEU A 149 0.61 -8.95 9.24
CA LEU A 149 -0.72 -8.97 8.65
C LEU A 149 -0.83 -9.99 7.51
N THR A 150 0.20 -10.08 6.65
CA THR A 150 0.27 -11.08 5.57
C THR A 150 0.24 -12.51 6.14
N TRP A 151 1.02 -12.76 7.19
CA TRP A 151 1.04 -14.04 7.90
C TRP A 151 -0.33 -14.38 8.50
N ARG A 152 -0.97 -13.41 9.16
CA ARG A 152 -2.30 -13.60 9.74
C ARG A 152 -3.35 -13.95 8.68
N GLU A 153 -3.32 -13.26 7.54
CA GLU A 153 -4.28 -13.49 6.46
C GLU A 153 -4.07 -14.87 5.81
N TRP A 154 -2.79 -15.27 5.63
CA TRP A 154 -2.43 -16.62 5.19
C TRP A 154 -3.00 -17.71 6.12
N ARG A 155 -2.83 -17.56 7.44
CA ARG A 155 -3.35 -18.49 8.44
C ARG A 155 -4.87 -18.57 8.49
N ARG A 156 -5.57 -17.55 8.01
CA ARG A 156 -7.03 -17.50 7.93
C ARG A 156 -7.57 -17.97 6.58
N HIS A 157 -6.70 -18.40 5.66
CA HIS A 157 -7.05 -18.75 4.28
C HIS A 157 -7.83 -17.65 3.55
N ARG A 158 -7.64 -16.40 3.98
CA ARG A 158 -8.17 -15.22 3.30
C ARG A 158 -7.04 -14.62 2.48
N GLY A 159 -7.40 -13.75 1.53
CA GLY A 159 -6.39 -13.00 0.79
C GLY A 159 -6.77 -11.55 0.52
N LEU A 160 -5.92 -10.89 -0.27
CA LEU A 160 -6.06 -9.48 -0.64
C LEU A 160 -7.46 -9.15 -1.21
N ARG A 161 -8.06 -10.09 -1.95
CA ARG A 161 -9.43 -9.96 -2.49
C ARG A 161 -10.52 -9.96 -1.41
N ASP A 162 -10.32 -10.71 -0.33
CA ASP A 162 -11.27 -10.77 0.80
C ASP A 162 -11.17 -9.50 1.65
N ALA A 163 -9.95 -9.03 1.89
CA ALA A 163 -9.71 -7.74 2.55
C ALA A 163 -10.29 -6.58 1.72
N TRP A 164 -10.10 -6.58 0.40
CA TRP A 164 -10.70 -5.56 -0.49
C TRP A 164 -12.23 -5.56 -0.41
N ARG A 165 -12.85 -6.74 -0.49
CA ARG A 165 -14.31 -6.87 -0.36
C ARG A 165 -14.83 -6.39 0.99
N SER A 166 -14.10 -6.61 2.08
CA SER A 166 -14.52 -6.17 3.42
C SER A 166 -14.49 -4.66 3.59
N VAL A 167 -13.57 -3.97 2.90
CA VAL A 167 -13.45 -2.50 2.90
C VAL A 167 -14.46 -1.85 1.94
N VAL A 168 -14.55 -2.34 0.70
CA VAL A 168 -15.41 -1.74 -0.34
C VAL A 168 -16.89 -2.09 -0.19
N GLY A 169 -17.22 -3.29 0.31
CA GLY A 169 -18.60 -3.79 0.39
C GLY A 169 -19.58 -2.96 1.23
N ARG A 170 -19.11 -1.99 2.02
CA ARG A 170 -19.96 -1.00 2.72
C ARG A 170 -19.99 0.39 2.09
N ALA A 171 -18.99 0.77 1.28
CA ALA A 171 -19.02 2.04 0.54
C ALA A 171 -20.12 2.02 -0.54
N ALA A 172 -20.46 0.84 -1.04
CA ALA A 172 -21.45 0.64 -2.09
C ALA A 172 -22.89 0.38 -1.60
N ALA A 173 -23.15 0.31 -0.29
CA ALA A 173 -24.50 0.05 0.22
C ALA A 173 -25.32 1.36 0.24
N PRO A 174 -26.36 1.54 -0.59
CA PRO A 174 -27.25 2.68 -0.49
C PRO A 174 -27.98 2.61 0.85
N SER A 175 -28.06 3.73 1.57
CA SER A 175 -28.90 3.85 2.76
C SER A 175 -30.34 3.53 2.38
N ALA A 176 -30.83 2.34 2.74
CA ALA A 176 -32.24 2.02 2.65
C ALA A 176 -33.00 3.04 3.52
N PRO A 177 -34.02 3.74 2.99
CA PRO A 177 -34.78 4.68 3.79
C PRO A 177 -35.45 3.93 4.95
N PRO A 178 -35.60 4.57 6.13
CA PRO A 178 -36.23 3.93 7.28
C PRO A 178 -37.63 3.45 6.90
N ALA A 179 -37.92 2.19 7.22
CA ALA A 179 -39.25 1.62 7.06
C ALA A 179 -40.25 2.54 7.79
N ARG A 180 -41.24 3.04 7.05
CA ARG A 180 -42.34 3.78 7.64
C ARG A 180 -43.13 2.80 8.50
N ASP A 181 -43.22 3.08 9.79
CA ASP A 181 -44.09 2.39 10.72
C ASP A 181 -45.55 2.72 10.38
N ASP A 182 -46.16 1.93 9.50
CA ASP A 182 -47.60 1.99 9.18
C ASP A 182 -48.44 1.33 10.29
N THR A 183 -48.20 1.71 11.56
CA THR A 183 -48.98 1.24 12.72
C THR A 183 -50.19 2.14 13.05
N ALA A 184 -50.57 3.07 12.17
CA ALA A 184 -51.66 4.01 12.42
C ALA A 184 -53.04 3.63 11.82
N ALA A 185 -53.23 2.44 11.24
CA ALA A 185 -54.48 2.07 10.54
C ALA A 185 -55.30 0.94 11.16
N LEU A 186 -55.22 0.73 12.49
CA LEU A 186 -56.05 -0.25 13.21
C LEU A 186 -56.88 0.43 14.32
N VAL A 187 -57.80 1.30 13.93
CA VAL A 187 -58.92 1.70 14.78
C VAL A 187 -60.21 1.14 14.15
N ARG A 188 -60.67 0.01 14.69
CA ARG A 188 -62.03 -0.50 14.45
C ARG A 188 -62.98 0.12 15.48
N PRO A 189 -64.15 0.64 15.08
CA PRO A 189 -65.28 0.76 16.00
C PRO A 189 -66.20 -0.46 15.86
N THR A 190 -66.44 -1.10 17.00
CA THR A 190 -67.49 -2.08 17.27
C THR A 190 -68.89 -1.50 17.06
N ARG A 191 -69.79 -2.24 16.40
CA ARG A 191 -71.24 -1.99 16.49
C ARG A 191 -72.02 -3.29 16.75
N VAL A 192 -72.38 -3.42 18.02
CA VAL A 192 -73.61 -3.93 18.68
C VAL A 192 -74.65 -4.71 17.84
N SER A 193 -75.11 -5.80 18.47
CA SER A 193 -76.18 -6.72 18.06
C SER A 193 -77.60 -6.14 18.14
N ARG A 194 -78.48 -6.71 17.30
CA ARG A 194 -79.93 -6.99 17.44
C ARG A 194 -80.28 -7.76 16.16
N GLY A 195 -80.91 -8.92 16.12
CA GLY A 195 -81.94 -9.49 16.98
C GLY A 195 -83.08 -9.94 16.05
N SER A 196 -83.54 -11.19 16.23
CA SER A 196 -84.60 -11.96 15.52
C SER A 196 -84.36 -12.35 14.07
#